data_AF-D8TDJ1-F1
#
_entry.id   AF-D8TDJ1-F1
#
_cell.length_a   1.000
_cell.length_b   1.000
_cell.length_c   1.000
_cell.angle_alpha   90.00
_cell.angle_beta   90.00
_cell.angle_gamma   90.00
#
_symmetry.space_group_name_H-M   'P 1'
#
loop_
_entity.id
_entity.type
_entity.pdbx_description
1 polymer ?
#
loop_
_entity_poly.entity_id
_entity_poly.type
_entity_poly.pdbx_seq_one_letter_code
_entity_poly.pdbx_strand_id
1 'polypeptide(L)'
;VDVISLNLSQKLSFRIKSSALTDAAIERGVFFEIVYAPALDDPNARKELFINTQTLVTMTRGRNIILSSGARNACEIRGPNDAANLATLFGLTMEQARAAISKNCNSVLLHGYTRKNTYKAAITIETVEKP
;
A
#
# COMPACT_ATOMS: atom_id res chain seq x y z
N VAL A 1 -10.86 4.48 7.69
CA VAL A 1 -9.50 3.94 7.49
C VAL A 1 -9.24 3.90 6.00
N ASP A 2 -8.08 4.38 5.53
CA ASP A 2 -7.75 4.43 4.09
C ASP A 2 -6.70 3.39 3.70
N VAL A 3 -5.79 3.09 4.62
CA VAL A 3 -4.65 2.21 4.39
C VAL A 3 -4.59 1.16 5.49
N ILE A 4 -4.37 -0.10 5.10
CA ILE A 4 -4.01 -1.21 5.96
C ILE A 4 -2.54 -1.51 5.71
N SER A 5 -1.71 -1.28 6.73
CA SER A 5 -0.28 -1.63 6.70
C SER A 5 -0.05 -2.87 7.56
N LEU A 6 0.62 -3.86 6.99
CA LEU A 6 1.01 -5.08 7.68
C LEU A 6 2.53 -5.12 7.77
N ASN A 7 3.06 -5.58 8.89
CA ASN A 7 4.48 -5.89 8.96
C ASN A 7 4.75 -7.21 8.21
N LEU A 8 4.97 -7.10 6.90
CA LEU A 8 5.20 -8.24 6.00
C LEU A 8 6.63 -8.80 6.13
N SER A 9 7.56 -8.10 6.78
CA SER A 9 8.95 -8.54 6.92
C SER A 9 9.19 -9.54 8.05
N GLN A 10 8.13 -10.00 8.71
CA GLN A 10 8.17 -11.02 9.74
C GLN A 10 7.07 -12.05 9.49
N LYS A 11 7.21 -13.22 10.12
CA LYS A 11 6.17 -14.24 10.08
C LYS A 11 4.87 -13.69 10.69
N LEU A 12 3.82 -13.61 9.88
CA LEU A 12 2.52 -13.13 10.34
C LEU A 12 1.91 -14.14 11.32
N SER A 13 1.34 -13.64 12.43
CA SER A 13 0.60 -14.44 13.42
C SER A 13 -0.73 -14.95 12.90
N PHE A 14 -1.15 -14.47 11.73
CA PHE A 14 -2.36 -14.87 11.03
C PHE A 14 -2.04 -15.13 9.56
N ARG A 15 -2.88 -15.94 8.91
CA ARG A 15 -2.82 -16.13 7.47
C ARG A 15 -3.72 -15.11 6.78
N ILE A 16 -3.29 -14.61 5.63
CA ILE A 16 -4.14 -13.82 4.74
C ILE A 16 -5.10 -14.82 4.05
N LYS A 17 -6.24 -15.10 4.69
CA LYS A 17 -7.04 -16.33 4.44
C LYS A 17 -8.13 -16.22 3.39
N SER A 18 -8.69 -15.05 3.12
CA SER A 18 -9.91 -14.95 2.30
C SER A 18 -9.84 -13.81 1.31
N SER A 19 -9.99 -14.14 0.03
CA SER A 19 -10.21 -13.14 -1.02
C SER A 19 -11.43 -12.29 -0.70
N ALA A 20 -12.47 -12.83 -0.05
CA ALA A 20 -13.67 -12.07 0.30
C ALA A 20 -13.39 -10.94 1.30
N LEU A 21 -12.45 -11.11 2.24
CA LEU A 21 -12.07 -10.05 3.18
C LEU A 21 -11.26 -8.96 2.46
N THR A 22 -10.30 -9.35 1.64
CA THR A 22 -9.52 -8.38 0.85
C THR A 22 -10.39 -7.67 -0.17
N ASP A 23 -11.34 -8.37 -0.79
CA ASP A 23 -12.31 -7.83 -1.73
C ASP A 23 -13.24 -6.84 -1.04
N ALA A 24 -13.76 -7.15 0.16
CA ALA A 24 -14.56 -6.22 0.95
C ALA A 24 -13.78 -4.96 1.37
N ALA A 25 -12.47 -5.05 1.58
CA ALA A 25 -11.63 -3.87 1.83
C ALA A 25 -11.44 -3.04 0.55
N ILE A 26 -11.18 -3.71 -0.58
CA ILE A 26 -11.04 -3.10 -1.91
C ILE A 26 -12.31 -2.35 -2.31
N GLU A 27 -13.49 -2.96 -2.13
CA GLU A 27 -14.80 -2.37 -2.43
C GLU A 27 -15.09 -1.12 -1.60
N ARG A 28 -14.54 -1.05 -0.38
CA ARG A 28 -14.62 0.13 0.49
C ARG A 28 -13.60 1.21 0.16
N GLY A 29 -12.79 1.04 -0.89
CA GLY A 29 -11.75 2.00 -1.26
C GLY A 29 -10.52 1.98 -0.35
N VAL A 30 -10.33 0.90 0.44
CA VAL A 30 -9.15 0.75 1.30
C VAL A 30 -7.99 0.17 0.48
N PHE A 31 -6.78 0.64 0.78
CA PHE A 31 -5.55 0.22 0.13
C PHE A 31 -4.64 -0.56 1.09
N PHE A 32 -3.87 -1.50 0.56
CA PHE A 32 -2.86 -2.25 1.30
C PHE A 32 -1.47 -1.69 1.02
N GLU A 33 -0.71 -1.43 2.08
CA GLU A 33 0.67 -0.95 1.97
C GLU A 33 1.66 -2.10 1.92
N ILE A 34 2.61 -2.02 0.99
CA ILE A 34 3.84 -2.82 0.99
C ILE A 34 5.01 -1.88 1.28
N VAL A 35 5.78 -2.20 2.32
CA VAL A 35 6.99 -1.46 2.69
C VAL A 35 8.21 -2.22 2.19
N TYR A 36 9.00 -1.62 1.31
CA TYR A 36 10.07 -2.35 0.62
C TYR A 36 11.45 -2.27 1.27
N ALA A 37 11.74 -1.32 2.16
CA ALA A 37 13.08 -1.20 2.77
C ALA A 37 13.60 -2.50 3.41
N PRO A 38 12.77 -3.33 4.10
CA PRO A 38 13.22 -4.61 4.64
C PRO A 38 13.72 -5.62 3.58
N ALA A 39 13.39 -5.42 2.30
CA ALA A 39 13.93 -6.24 1.21
C ALA A 39 15.43 -5.96 0.93
N LEU A 40 15.95 -4.81 1.35
CA LEU A 40 17.26 -4.32 0.96
C LEU A 40 18.37 -4.69 1.94
N ASP A 41 18.05 -4.90 3.21
CA ASP A 41 19.02 -5.01 4.30
C ASP A 41 19.13 -6.44 4.86
N ASP A 42 18.11 -6.92 5.58
CA ASP A 42 18.15 -8.23 6.25
C ASP A 42 17.66 -9.39 5.35
N PRO A 43 18.49 -10.43 5.09
CA PRO A 43 18.07 -11.63 4.35
C PRO A 43 16.84 -12.34 4.92
N ASN A 44 16.69 -12.40 6.25
CA ASN A 44 15.55 -13.08 6.88
C ASN A 44 14.27 -12.27 6.68
N ALA A 45 14.32 -10.97 6.98
CA ALA A 45 13.24 -10.04 6.72
C ALA A 45 12.80 -10.03 5.25
N ARG A 46 13.76 -10.04 4.33
CA ARG A 46 13.53 -10.13 2.89
C ARG A 46 12.78 -11.41 2.53
N LYS A 47 13.20 -12.58 3.02
CA LYS A 47 12.52 -13.85 2.72
C LYS A 47 11.05 -13.80 3.13
N GLU A 48 10.76 -13.38 4.37
CA GLU A 48 9.39 -13.28 4.87
C GLU A 48 8.57 -12.25 4.09
N LEU A 49 9.18 -11.09 3.77
CA LEU A 49 8.55 -10.05 2.96
C LEU A 49 8.12 -10.58 1.60
N PHE A 50 8.96 -11.32 0.89
CA PHE A 50 8.60 -11.89 -0.40
C PHE A 50 7.44 -12.90 -0.29
N ILE A 51 7.48 -13.80 0.69
CA ILE A 51 6.42 -14.81 0.90
C ILE A 51 5.08 -14.13 1.24
N ASN A 52 5.09 -13.21 2.19
CA ASN A 52 3.89 -12.55 2.67
C ASN A 52 3.32 -11.60 1.60
N THR A 53 4.18 -10.87 0.88
CA THR A 53 3.75 -9.97 -0.20
C THR A 53 3.17 -10.75 -1.36
N GLN A 54 3.80 -11.86 -1.77
CA GLN A 54 3.25 -12.71 -2.83
C GLN A 54 1.86 -13.22 -2.46
N THR A 55 1.67 -13.63 -1.19
CA THR A 55 0.36 -14.03 -0.68
C THR A 55 -0.65 -12.89 -0.74
N LEU A 56 -0.27 -11.68 -0.31
CA LEU A 56 -1.11 -10.49 -0.36
C LEU A 56 -1.52 -10.15 -1.80
N VAL A 57 -0.56 -10.09 -2.71
CA VAL A 57 -0.77 -9.77 -4.14
C VAL A 57 -1.71 -10.78 -4.79
N THR A 58 -1.55 -12.08 -4.49
CA THR A 58 -2.45 -13.12 -4.98
C THR A 58 -3.89 -12.93 -4.46
N MET A 59 -4.05 -12.59 -3.18
CA MET A 59 -5.38 -12.39 -2.58
C MET A 59 -6.08 -11.13 -3.08
N THR A 60 -5.34 -10.04 -3.30
CA THR A 60 -5.88 -8.78 -3.83
C THR A 60 -5.99 -8.75 -5.35
N ARG A 61 -5.37 -9.73 -6.03
CA ARG A 61 -5.18 -9.77 -7.49
C ARG A 61 -4.42 -8.54 -8.01
N GLY A 62 -3.50 -8.02 -7.20
CA GLY A 62 -2.73 -6.81 -7.48
C GLY A 62 -3.53 -5.48 -7.40
N ARG A 63 -4.77 -5.51 -6.89
CA ARG A 63 -5.62 -4.32 -6.75
C ARG A 63 -5.37 -3.59 -5.43
N ASN A 64 -5.59 -2.28 -5.45
CA ASN A 64 -5.51 -1.38 -4.30
C ASN A 64 -4.25 -1.58 -3.45
N ILE A 65 -3.09 -1.69 -4.09
CA ILE A 65 -1.79 -1.77 -3.42
C ILE A 65 -1.09 -0.43 -3.56
N ILE A 66 -0.47 0.04 -2.48
CA ILE A 66 0.49 1.14 -2.51
C ILE A 66 1.87 0.61 -2.10
N LEU A 67 2.91 1.21 -2.67
CA LEU A 67 4.29 0.89 -2.34
C LEU A 67 4.95 2.07 -1.64
N SER A 68 5.50 1.80 -0.46
CA SER A 68 6.19 2.77 0.39
C SER A 68 7.62 2.31 0.70
N SER A 69 8.53 3.25 0.92
CA SER A 69 9.91 2.90 1.28
C SER A 69 10.01 2.38 2.71
N GLY A 70 9.41 3.08 3.69
CA GLY A 70 9.66 2.83 5.12
C GLY A 70 11.13 2.97 5.49
N ALA A 71 11.89 3.72 4.68
CA ALA A 71 13.33 3.88 4.81
C ALA A 71 13.69 4.60 6.12
N ARG A 72 14.72 4.10 6.81
CA ARG A 72 15.32 4.71 8.02
C ARG A 72 16.50 5.61 7.69
N ASN A 73 17.09 5.45 6.51
CA ASN A 73 18.21 6.25 6.02
C ASN A 73 18.08 6.50 4.51
N ALA A 74 18.90 7.40 3.99
CA ALA A 74 18.86 7.79 2.57
C ALA A 74 19.23 6.64 1.61
N CYS A 75 20.05 5.68 2.04
CA CYS A 75 20.51 4.56 1.21
C CYS A 75 19.40 3.54 0.91
N GLU A 76 18.33 3.54 1.70
CA GLU A 76 17.17 2.65 1.52
C GLU A 76 16.12 3.24 0.57
N ILE A 77 16.23 4.52 0.19
CA ILE A 77 15.32 5.14 -0.77
C ILE A 77 15.67 4.66 -2.18
N ARG A 78 14.65 4.43 -3.01
CA ARG A 78 14.77 4.11 -4.43
C ARG A 78 14.06 5.16 -5.28
N GLY A 79 14.59 5.38 -6.48
CA GLY A 79 13.89 6.19 -7.48
C GLY A 79 12.53 5.55 -7.81
N PRO A 80 11.54 6.33 -8.29
CA PRO A 80 10.20 5.82 -8.56
C PRO A 80 10.19 4.59 -9.49
N ASN A 81 10.98 4.63 -10.58
CA ASN A 81 11.07 3.51 -11.51
C ASN A 81 11.74 2.27 -10.90
N ASP A 82 12.76 2.46 -10.06
CA ASP A 82 13.43 1.35 -9.36
C ASP A 82 12.50 0.72 -8.33
N ALA A 83 11.69 1.53 -7.63
CA ALA A 83 10.66 1.06 -6.72
C ALA A 83 9.58 0.27 -7.48
N ALA A 84 9.13 0.75 -8.64
CA ALA A 84 8.19 0.00 -9.49
C ALA A 84 8.80 -1.33 -9.96
N ASN A 85 10.06 -1.33 -10.38
CA ASN A 85 10.77 -2.55 -10.77
C ASN A 85 10.89 -3.54 -9.61
N LEU A 86 11.13 -3.07 -8.38
CA LEU A 86 11.12 -3.93 -7.20
C LEU A 86 9.72 -4.51 -6.95
N ALA A 87 8.66 -3.74 -7.17
CA ALA A 87 7.29 -4.18 -7.00
C ALA A 87 6.91 -5.34 -7.94
N THR A 88 7.51 -5.42 -9.14
CA THR A 88 7.26 -6.57 -10.04
C THR A 88 7.86 -7.86 -9.51
N LEU A 89 8.94 -7.79 -8.72
CA LEU A 89 9.52 -8.95 -8.04
C LEU A 89 8.58 -9.52 -6.96
N PHE A 90 7.63 -8.72 -6.48
CA PHE A 90 6.58 -9.15 -5.55
C PHE A 90 5.35 -9.77 -6.24
N GLY A 91 5.39 -9.93 -7.56
CA GLY A 91 4.31 -10.55 -8.34
C GLY A 91 3.29 -9.58 -8.93
N LEU A 92 3.55 -8.27 -8.89
CA LEU A 92 2.74 -7.27 -9.59
C LEU A 92 3.11 -7.22 -11.07
N THR A 93 2.14 -6.91 -11.93
CA THR A 93 2.45 -6.51 -13.31
C THR A 93 3.12 -5.14 -13.32
N MET A 94 3.86 -4.81 -14.38
CA MET A 94 4.48 -3.48 -14.51
C MET A 94 3.45 -2.33 -14.44
N GLU A 95 2.25 -2.55 -14.98
CA GLU A 95 1.14 -1.60 -14.89
C GLU A 95 0.69 -1.40 -13.43
N GLN A 96 0.47 -2.50 -12.70
CA GLN A 96 0.09 -2.46 -11.30
C GLN A 96 1.18 -1.82 -10.42
N ALA A 97 2.45 -2.14 -10.68
CA ALA A 97 3.59 -1.58 -9.99
C ALA A 97 3.68 -0.06 -10.17
N ARG A 98 3.50 0.44 -11.40
CA ARG A 98 3.43 1.88 -11.67
C ARG A 98 2.23 2.53 -11.00
N ALA A 99 1.06 1.89 -11.02
CA ALA A 99 -0.12 2.37 -10.32
C ALA A 99 0.10 2.46 -8.80
N ALA A 100 0.80 1.50 -8.21
CA ALA A 100 1.08 1.42 -6.78
C ALA A 100 1.96 2.56 -6.24
N ILE A 101 2.79 3.19 -7.09
CA ILE A 101 3.61 4.35 -6.72
C ILE A 101 3.01 5.69 -7.19
N SER A 102 1.90 5.68 -7.93
CA SER A 102 1.32 6.88 -8.55
C SER A 102 -0.19 6.99 -8.28
N LYS A 103 -1.02 6.48 -9.19
CA LYS A 103 -2.48 6.61 -9.15
C LYS A 103 -3.08 6.15 -7.82
N ASN A 104 -2.64 5.00 -7.30
CA ASN A 104 -3.16 4.44 -6.07
C ASN A 104 -2.85 5.34 -4.86
N CYS A 105 -1.64 5.89 -4.80
CA CYS A 105 -1.25 6.85 -3.76
C CYS A 105 -2.16 8.09 -3.81
N ASN A 106 -2.43 8.63 -5.00
CA ASN A 106 -3.35 9.76 -5.16
C ASN A 106 -4.79 9.41 -4.74
N SER A 107 -5.28 8.22 -5.09
CA SER A 107 -6.59 7.74 -4.66
C SER A 107 -6.72 7.63 -3.13
N VAL A 108 -5.67 7.16 -2.45
CA VAL A 108 -5.61 7.12 -0.98
C VAL A 108 -5.69 8.52 -0.38
N LEU A 109 -4.89 9.46 -0.91
CA LEU A 109 -4.89 10.85 -0.45
C LEU A 109 -6.27 11.49 -0.62
N LEU A 110 -6.90 11.29 -1.78
CA LEU A 110 -8.24 11.80 -2.04
C LEU A 110 -9.28 11.18 -1.10
N HIS A 111 -9.22 9.86 -0.88
CA HIS A 111 -10.14 9.17 0.04
C HIS A 111 -10.01 9.71 1.48
N GLY A 112 -8.77 9.92 1.95
CA GLY A 112 -8.50 10.53 3.25
C GLY A 112 -9.00 11.98 3.35
N TYR A 113 -8.76 12.79 2.30
CA TYR A 113 -9.25 14.16 2.20
C TYR A 113 -10.77 14.21 2.23
N THR A 114 -11.45 13.42 1.40
CA THR A 114 -12.92 13.37 1.34
C THR A 114 -13.52 13.01 2.71
N ARG A 115 -12.94 12.05 3.43
CA ARG A 115 -13.43 11.71 4.78
C ARG A 115 -13.31 12.88 5.77
N LYS A 116 -12.25 13.68 5.69
CA LYS A 116 -11.97 14.76 6.65
C LYS A 116 -12.67 16.07 6.29
N ASN A 117 -12.73 16.41 5.01
CA ASN A 117 -13.06 17.74 4.51
C ASN A 117 -14.39 17.79 3.76
N THR A 118 -15.20 16.72 3.78
CA THR A 118 -16.52 16.74 3.12
C THR A 118 -17.61 16.21 4.04
N TYR A 119 -18.82 16.73 3.86
CA TYR A 119 -20.03 16.12 4.38
C TYR A 119 -20.53 15.04 3.41
N LYS A 120 -20.55 13.78 3.85
CA LYS A 120 -21.05 12.63 3.09
C LYS A 120 -20.46 12.51 1.67
N ALA A 121 -19.19 12.88 1.47
CA ALA A 121 -18.54 12.90 0.15
C ALA A 121 -19.24 13.77 -0.92
N ALA A 122 -20.16 14.66 -0.52
CA ALA A 122 -20.98 15.45 -1.43
C ALA A 122 -20.64 16.94 -1.39
N ILE A 123 -20.30 17.48 -0.21
CA ILE A 123 -20.07 18.92 -0.03
C ILE A 123 -18.73 19.11 0.68
N THR A 124 -17.81 19.86 0.06
CA THR A 124 -16.55 20.26 0.72
C THR A 124 -16.84 21.30 1.80
N ILE A 125 -16.32 21.07 3.00
CA ILE A 125 -16.41 21.98 4.13
C ILE A 125 -15.05 22.66 4.27
N GLU A 126 -15.03 23.98 4.12
CA GLU A 126 -13.88 24.81 4.46
C GLU A 126 -14.11 25.42 5.86
N THR A 127 -13.13 25.28 6.74
CA THR A 127 -13.19 25.92 8.05
C THR A 127 -12.68 27.33 7.87
N VAL A 128 -13.59 28.31 7.93
CA VAL A 128 -13.20 29.73 7.94
C VAL A 128 -12.65 30.02 9.33
N GLU A 129 -11.37 30.39 9.42
CA GLU A 129 -10.81 30.90 10.67
C GLU A 129 -11.58 32.17 11.06
N LYS A 130 -12.05 32.21 12.31
CA LYS A 130 -12.72 33.41 12.82
C LYS A 130 -11.68 34.55 12.90
N PRO A 131 -12.06 35.77 12.52
CA PRO A 131 -11.18 36.93 12.60
C PRO A 131 -10.74 37.22 14.04
#